data_AF-A0A8H8IZ00-F1
#
_entry.id   AF-A0A8H8IZ00-F1
#
_cell.length_a   1.000
_cell.length_b   1.000
_cell.length_c   1.000
_cell.angle_alpha   90.00
_cell.angle_beta   90.00
_cell.angle_gamma   90.00
#
_symmetry.space_group_name_H-M   'P 1'
#
loop_
_entity.id
_entity.type
_entity.pdbx_description
1 polymer ?
#
loop_
_entity_poly.entity_id
_entity_poly.type
_entity_poly.pdbx_seq_one_letter_code
_entity_poly.pdbx_strand_id
1 'polypeptide(L)'
;MSNSLSLFEAATIPFFRSAPEADLMRRLEEALQNNAHYSGRGIEWRTDSVTDFRGYHVPAAAERLVRWDRRHPDVVFNEGFRPHVAPADESAIVPANSDLGAYVDNNVESVFVGTARYYRNPDTHRPTRWVPRNIGNMFDLGTGNRFFIQHEIAFPGGIRPEFIRTARQYDASGHVVAIWANPNFDISASGGAHPAELAMLPDPVCGSSVDIHYWMGPPEDRPPQRMLRRLRPRVADEPLHQDGAPAEDQMMTDTCALARPTRASFLNPANTKEAYFFADTQYVLIKVEPGTRNDTRVNGPKHITQEWPSLKAAHFGKVDTILPTGDDNEAYFFAQDEYALIDVAPGTNSDKLINGPKKIATEWPSLKAAGCKIVDAVLPFPRVKKQAYFFCGAQYTVIHYAPGTTDDYIVQTPRPIAENWLSLADNGFTRVDSALPHPDNIDEAYFFYKDRYVLVKISLGTTGDKVVNGPNWVRDQWPSLKAAKFYGQEPSA
;
A
#
# COMPACT_ATOMS: atom_id res chain seq x y z
N MET A 1 -29.65 -9.02 2.69
CA MET A 1 -29.48 -7.62 3.13
C MET A 1 -28.02 -7.48 3.51
N SER A 2 -27.29 -6.51 2.95
CA SER A 2 -25.91 -6.25 3.38
C SER A 2 -25.99 -5.38 4.62
N ASN A 3 -25.53 -5.89 5.77
CA ASN A 3 -25.22 -4.99 6.88
C ASN A 3 -24.03 -4.15 6.44
N SER A 4 -24.27 -2.86 6.19
CA SER A 4 -23.25 -1.85 6.09
C SER A 4 -22.67 -1.63 7.49
N LEU A 5 -21.56 -2.30 7.79
CA LEU A 5 -20.78 -2.00 8.98
C LEU A 5 -20.36 -0.52 8.93
N SER A 6 -20.46 0.18 10.06
CA SER A 6 -19.95 1.55 10.16
C SER A 6 -18.41 1.58 10.05
N LEU A 7 -17.84 2.76 9.76
CA LEU A 7 -16.38 2.97 9.83
C LEU A 7 -15.78 2.51 11.17
N PHE A 8 -16.55 2.69 12.24
CA PHE A 8 -16.21 2.24 13.57
C PHE A 8 -16.14 0.70 13.64
N GLU A 9 -17.25 0.01 13.39
CA GLU A 9 -17.31 -1.47 13.44
C GLU A 9 -16.28 -2.14 12.52
N ALA A 10 -16.03 -1.56 11.35
CA ALA A 10 -15.05 -2.07 10.40
C ALA A 10 -13.61 -2.02 10.95
N ALA A 11 -13.26 -0.93 11.65
CA ALA A 11 -11.93 -0.69 12.22
C ALA A 11 -11.64 -1.49 13.51
N THR A 12 -12.67 -1.76 14.34
CA THR A 12 -12.50 -2.37 15.66
C THR A 12 -12.09 -3.84 15.64
N ILE A 13 -11.40 -4.26 16.70
CA ILE A 13 -10.97 -5.64 16.90
C ILE A 13 -12.19 -6.52 17.26
N PRO A 14 -12.30 -7.77 16.75
CA PRO A 14 -13.54 -8.56 16.82
C PRO A 14 -14.18 -8.82 18.20
N PHE A 15 -13.46 -8.65 19.32
CA PHE A 15 -14.05 -8.81 20.67
C PHE A 15 -15.01 -7.65 21.05
N PHE A 16 -15.07 -6.60 20.23
CA PHE A 16 -15.90 -5.41 20.40
C PHE A 16 -17.05 -5.34 19.36
N ARG A 17 -17.35 -6.47 18.71
CA ARG A 17 -18.38 -6.62 17.65
C ARG A 17 -19.53 -7.54 18.07
N SER A 18 -19.63 -7.84 19.38
CA SER A 18 -20.57 -8.82 19.92
C SER A 18 -21.88 -8.19 20.40
N ALA A 19 -21.83 -6.94 20.88
CA ALA A 19 -23.03 -6.17 21.19
C ALA A 19 -23.54 -5.42 19.95
N PRO A 20 -24.82 -5.01 19.94
CA PRO A 20 -25.32 -4.04 18.99
C PRO A 20 -24.61 -2.69 19.18
N GLU A 21 -24.12 -2.09 18.09
CA GLU A 21 -23.46 -0.78 18.07
C GLU A 21 -24.18 0.26 18.95
N ALA A 22 -25.51 0.32 18.86
CA ALA A 22 -26.36 1.22 19.64
C ALA A 22 -26.17 1.15 21.18
N ASP A 23 -25.88 -0.02 21.77
CA ASP A 23 -25.68 -0.12 23.23
C ASP A 23 -24.31 0.41 23.66
N LEU A 24 -23.28 0.18 22.85
CA LEU A 24 -21.96 0.78 23.04
C LEU A 24 -22.02 2.30 22.89
N MET A 25 -22.65 2.80 21.82
CA MET A 25 -22.79 4.23 21.55
C MET A 25 -23.51 4.93 22.71
N ARG A 26 -24.60 4.35 23.20
CA ARG A 26 -25.31 4.81 24.41
C ARG A 26 -24.39 4.86 25.64
N ARG A 27 -23.57 3.83 25.88
CA ARG A 27 -22.62 3.80 27.02
C ARG A 27 -21.52 4.85 26.90
N LEU A 28 -21.03 5.13 25.69
CA LEU A 28 -20.05 6.18 25.42
C LEU A 28 -20.65 7.57 25.68
N GLU A 29 -21.90 7.79 25.24
CA GLU A 29 -22.66 9.01 25.53
C GLU A 29 -22.94 9.17 27.03
N GLU A 30 -23.37 8.11 27.72
CA GLU A 30 -23.59 8.12 29.17
C GLU A 30 -22.30 8.38 29.97
N ALA A 31 -21.17 7.79 29.58
CA ALA A 31 -19.89 8.02 30.25
C ALA A 31 -19.46 9.51 30.17
N LEU A 32 -19.75 10.17 29.05
CA LEU A 32 -19.42 11.59 28.85
C LEU A 32 -20.44 12.55 29.46
N GLN A 33 -21.74 12.22 29.43
CA GLN A 33 -22.78 13.01 30.11
C GLN A 33 -22.56 13.06 31.64
N ASN A 34 -21.98 12.00 32.21
CA ASN A 34 -21.66 11.92 33.64
C ASN A 34 -20.27 12.46 34.00
N ASN A 35 -19.46 12.92 33.03
CA ASN A 35 -18.12 13.46 33.31
C ASN A 35 -18.17 14.95 33.70
N ALA A 36 -17.87 15.24 34.97
CA ALA A 36 -17.87 16.58 35.54
C ALA A 36 -16.90 17.58 34.89
N HIS A 37 -15.88 17.12 34.15
CA HIS A 37 -14.92 17.99 33.46
C HIS A 37 -15.43 18.57 32.14
N TYR A 38 -16.48 17.98 31.54
CA TYR A 38 -16.89 18.27 30.16
C TYR A 38 -18.39 18.60 30.01
N SER A 39 -19.02 19.12 31.06
CA SER A 39 -20.42 19.58 31.01
C SER A 39 -20.68 20.52 29.82
N GLY A 40 -21.54 20.11 28.90
CA GLY A 40 -21.93 20.88 27.72
C GLY A 40 -21.15 20.61 26.42
N ARG A 41 -20.22 19.63 26.36
CA ARG A 41 -19.62 19.15 25.10
C ARG A 41 -20.25 17.82 24.66
N GLY A 42 -20.57 17.70 23.37
CA GLY A 42 -21.07 16.45 22.77
C GLY A 42 -19.95 15.58 22.19
N ILE A 43 -20.25 14.31 21.92
CA ILE A 43 -19.40 13.47 21.06
C ILE A 43 -19.57 13.96 19.62
N GLU A 44 -18.46 14.22 18.93
CA GLU A 44 -18.45 14.36 17.49
C GLU A 44 -17.97 13.04 16.86
N TRP A 45 -18.90 12.32 16.23
CA TRP A 45 -18.55 11.15 15.43
C TRP A 45 -17.90 11.60 14.12
N ARG A 46 -16.80 10.93 13.76
CA ARG A 46 -16.05 11.26 12.54
C ARG A 46 -16.92 11.04 11.31
N THR A 47 -16.95 12.04 10.44
CA THR A 47 -17.63 12.00 9.14
C THR A 47 -17.03 10.97 8.20
N ASP A 48 -17.83 10.45 7.28
CA ASP A 48 -17.40 9.47 6.26
C ASP A 48 -16.37 10.02 5.27
N SER A 49 -16.27 11.35 5.13
CA SER A 49 -15.27 12.05 4.35
C SER A 49 -14.62 13.19 5.13
N VAL A 50 -13.42 13.57 4.73
CA VAL A 50 -12.56 14.56 5.36
C VAL A 50 -11.73 15.31 4.32
N THR A 51 -11.29 16.52 4.63
CA THR A 51 -10.15 17.15 3.94
C THR A 51 -8.87 16.71 4.65
N ASP A 52 -7.97 16.06 3.95
CA ASP A 52 -6.71 15.58 4.53
C ASP A 52 -5.59 16.63 4.52
N PHE A 53 -4.42 16.29 5.07
CA PHE A 53 -3.25 17.17 5.13
C PHE A 53 -2.71 17.65 3.78
N ARG A 54 -3.08 16.98 2.68
CA ARG A 54 -2.69 17.40 1.33
C ARG A 54 -3.59 18.51 0.81
N GLY A 55 -4.79 18.65 1.38
CA GLY A 55 -5.86 19.53 0.95
C GLY A 55 -6.97 18.79 0.17
N TYR A 56 -6.85 17.48 -0.02
CA TYR A 56 -7.80 16.71 -0.81
C TYR A 56 -9.02 16.28 0.00
N HIS A 57 -10.21 16.34 -0.59
CA HIS A 57 -11.40 15.72 -0.04
C HIS A 57 -11.41 14.21 -0.33
N VAL A 58 -11.33 13.39 0.71
CA VAL A 58 -11.17 11.93 0.64
C VAL A 58 -12.14 11.21 1.60
N PRO A 59 -12.47 9.93 1.36
CA PRO A 59 -13.09 9.09 2.39
C PRO A 59 -12.23 9.06 3.65
N ALA A 60 -12.83 9.08 4.84
CA ALA A 60 -12.11 9.04 6.12
C ALA A 60 -11.28 7.75 6.30
N ALA A 61 -11.66 6.66 5.63
CA ALA A 61 -10.89 5.42 5.51
C ALA A 61 -9.57 5.56 4.71
N ALA A 62 -9.42 6.64 3.93
CA ALA A 62 -8.20 6.95 3.16
C ALA A 62 -7.29 8.00 3.84
N GLU A 63 -7.74 8.64 4.93
CA GLU A 63 -6.92 9.62 5.68
C GLU A 63 -5.79 8.92 6.44
N ARG A 64 -4.58 9.49 6.37
CA ARG A 64 -3.38 8.96 7.04
C ARG A 64 -3.25 9.44 8.48
N LEU A 65 -2.96 8.50 9.39
CA LEU A 65 -2.79 8.73 10.83
C LEU A 65 -1.41 8.20 11.34
N VAL A 66 -0.75 8.81 12.36
CA VAL A 66 0.68 8.55 12.79
C VAL A 66 0.98 8.47 14.32
N ARG A 67 1.35 7.30 14.92
CA ARG A 67 1.28 6.77 16.33
C ARG A 67 2.63 6.38 16.85
N TRP A 68 3.03 6.92 17.98
CA TRP A 68 4.27 6.45 18.59
C TRP A 68 4.02 5.16 19.39
N ASP A 69 4.71 4.09 19.02
CA ASP A 69 4.73 2.79 19.70
C ASP A 69 6.19 2.32 19.89
N ARG A 70 6.44 1.52 20.94
CA ARG A 70 7.75 0.94 21.26
C ARG A 70 7.85 -0.53 20.85
N ARG A 71 6.74 -1.16 20.45
CA ARG A 71 6.67 -2.54 19.97
C ARG A 71 7.15 -2.63 18.53
N HIS A 72 7.94 -3.66 18.21
CA HIS A 72 8.36 -3.94 16.83
C HIS A 72 7.14 -4.14 15.91
N PRO A 73 7.19 -3.76 14.62
CA PRO A 73 6.11 -3.97 13.63
C PRO A 73 5.58 -5.40 13.61
N ASP A 74 6.46 -6.37 13.83
CA ASP A 74 6.20 -7.76 14.21
C ASP A 74 5.01 -8.04 15.13
N VAL A 75 4.79 -7.20 16.14
CA VAL A 75 3.68 -7.32 17.09
C VAL A 75 2.48 -6.54 16.57
N VAL A 76 2.71 -5.35 16.02
CA VAL A 76 1.66 -4.40 15.63
C VAL A 76 0.91 -4.85 14.37
N PHE A 77 1.62 -5.29 13.33
CA PHE A 77 1.03 -5.84 12.10
C PHE A 77 0.40 -7.23 12.32
N ASN A 78 0.70 -7.90 13.43
CA ASN A 78 0.13 -9.20 13.79
C ASN A 78 -1.11 -9.09 14.67
N GLU A 79 -1.10 -8.20 15.67
CA GLU A 79 -2.16 -8.10 16.69
C GLU A 79 -3.02 -6.83 16.60
N GLY A 80 -2.58 -5.85 15.80
CA GLY A 80 -3.14 -4.50 15.77
C GLY A 80 -2.78 -3.66 17.00
N PHE A 81 -3.56 -2.60 17.20
CA PHE A 81 -3.56 -1.82 18.44
C PHE A 81 -4.74 -2.24 19.30
N ARG A 82 -4.49 -3.08 20.31
CA ARG A 82 -5.50 -3.46 21.31
C ARG A 82 -5.64 -2.33 22.34
N PRO A 83 -6.84 -2.03 22.87
CA PRO A 83 -6.99 -1.10 23.99
C PRO A 83 -6.45 -1.73 25.29
N HIS A 84 -6.16 -0.94 26.33
CA HIS A 84 -5.64 -1.46 27.61
C HIS A 84 -6.68 -2.35 28.29
N VAL A 85 -7.95 -1.94 28.21
CA VAL A 85 -9.10 -2.67 28.71
C VAL A 85 -9.77 -3.38 27.55
N ALA A 86 -9.56 -4.69 27.47
CA ALA A 86 -10.15 -5.58 26.48
C ALA A 86 -10.88 -6.73 27.20
N PRO A 87 -12.09 -6.48 27.73
CA PRO A 87 -12.86 -7.48 28.45
C PRO A 87 -13.38 -8.57 27.50
N ALA A 88 -13.75 -9.73 28.06
CA ALA A 88 -14.26 -10.86 27.28
C ALA A 88 -15.72 -10.70 26.84
N ASP A 89 -16.44 -9.76 27.47
CA ASP A 89 -17.80 -9.35 27.14
C ASP A 89 -17.95 -7.86 27.46
N GLU A 90 -18.77 -7.16 26.68
CA GLU A 90 -18.98 -5.72 26.73
C GLU A 90 -19.78 -5.30 27.98
N SER A 91 -20.53 -6.23 28.58
CA SER A 91 -21.17 -6.04 29.89
C SER A 91 -20.18 -5.80 31.04
N ALA A 92 -18.91 -6.21 30.87
CA ALA A 92 -17.84 -6.02 31.84
C ALA A 92 -17.04 -4.70 31.65
N ILE A 93 -17.44 -3.84 30.71
CA ILE A 93 -16.92 -2.46 30.62
C ILE A 93 -17.56 -1.63 31.74
N VAL A 94 -16.76 -1.19 32.72
CA VAL A 94 -17.21 -0.24 33.74
C VAL A 94 -17.02 1.20 33.27
N PRO A 95 -17.83 2.18 33.74
CA PRO A 95 -17.84 3.55 33.20
C PRO A 95 -16.48 4.24 33.14
N ALA A 96 -15.59 3.98 34.12
CA ALA A 96 -14.24 4.55 34.17
C ALA A 96 -13.35 4.11 33.00
N ASN A 97 -13.61 2.96 32.36
CA ASN A 97 -12.82 2.49 31.21
C ASN A 97 -13.39 2.98 29.87
N SER A 98 -14.62 3.50 29.85
CA SER A 98 -15.28 4.10 28.68
C SER A 98 -15.36 5.64 28.74
N ASP A 99 -14.81 6.27 29.78
CA ASP A 99 -14.69 7.72 29.87
C ASP A 99 -13.63 8.23 28.89
N LEU A 100 -14.09 8.61 27.70
CA LEU A 100 -13.24 9.18 26.65
C LEU A 100 -12.55 10.47 27.10
N GLY A 101 -13.24 11.28 27.91
CA GLY A 101 -12.67 12.50 28.48
C GLY A 101 -11.46 12.15 29.32
N ALA A 102 -11.62 11.29 30.33
CA ALA A 102 -10.53 10.85 31.19
C ALA A 102 -9.43 10.05 30.46
N TYR A 103 -9.73 9.38 29.34
CA TYR A 103 -8.72 8.75 28.48
C TYR A 103 -7.84 9.77 27.77
N VAL A 104 -8.45 10.63 26.94
CA VAL A 104 -7.76 11.69 26.18
C VAL A 104 -7.01 12.62 27.15
N ASP A 105 -7.60 12.90 28.30
CA ASP A 105 -6.92 13.60 29.37
C ASP A 105 -5.83 12.73 30.01
N ASN A 106 -6.20 11.92 30.99
CA ASN A 106 -5.23 11.41 31.96
C ASN A 106 -4.46 10.19 31.46
N ASN A 107 -4.71 9.75 30.21
CA ASN A 107 -4.21 8.50 29.65
C ASN A 107 -4.39 7.37 30.68
N VAL A 108 -5.65 7.00 30.90
CA VAL A 108 -6.06 5.95 31.85
C VAL A 108 -6.25 4.61 31.12
N GLU A 109 -6.29 3.52 31.88
CA GLU A 109 -6.67 2.21 31.33
C GLU A 109 -8.11 2.29 30.79
N SER A 110 -8.24 2.25 29.46
CA SER A 110 -9.51 2.45 28.75
C SER A 110 -9.72 1.42 27.64
N VAL A 111 -10.93 1.41 27.09
CA VAL A 111 -11.32 0.66 25.88
C VAL A 111 -10.86 1.33 24.57
N PHE A 112 -10.14 2.45 24.63
CA PHE A 112 -9.76 3.23 23.46
C PHE A 112 -8.30 3.01 23.02
N VAL A 113 -8.03 3.38 21.77
CA VAL A 113 -6.69 3.60 21.20
C VAL A 113 -6.68 4.92 20.45
N GLY A 114 -5.92 5.89 20.94
CA GLY A 114 -5.78 7.22 20.33
C GLY A 114 -4.97 7.26 19.04
N THR A 115 -5.39 8.11 18.07
CA THR A 115 -4.67 8.40 16.81
C THR A 115 -4.73 9.86 16.32
N ALA A 116 -3.85 10.26 15.37
CA ALA A 116 -3.57 11.66 14.97
C ALA A 116 -3.93 11.86 13.53
N ARG A 117 -4.41 13.05 13.21
CA ARG A 117 -4.34 13.58 11.85
C ARG A 117 -2.95 14.17 11.59
N TYR A 118 -2.47 14.01 10.36
CA TYR A 118 -1.60 15.05 9.81
C TYR A 118 -2.43 16.31 9.56
N TYR A 119 -1.78 17.47 9.61
CA TYR A 119 -2.35 18.71 9.10
C TYR A 119 -1.32 19.45 8.25
N ARG A 120 -1.79 20.40 7.44
CA ARG A 120 -0.90 21.30 6.70
C ARG A 120 -0.63 22.52 7.59
N ASN A 121 0.65 22.81 7.85
CA ASN A 121 1.02 24.03 8.57
C ASN A 121 0.54 25.26 7.77
N PRO A 122 -0.15 26.23 8.38
CA PRO A 122 -0.70 27.38 7.65
C PRO A 122 0.36 28.32 7.11
N ASP A 123 1.53 28.43 7.76
CA ASP A 123 2.60 29.36 7.42
C ASP A 123 3.61 28.76 6.43
N THR A 124 4.00 27.49 6.65
CA THR A 124 5.00 26.80 5.81
C THR A 124 4.38 25.95 4.70
N HIS A 125 3.06 25.75 4.75
CA HIS A 125 2.30 24.81 3.90
C HIS A 125 2.78 23.36 3.95
N ARG A 126 3.60 22.95 4.93
CA ARG A 126 4.16 21.59 4.97
C ARG A 126 3.33 20.59 5.78
N PRO A 127 3.31 19.30 5.37
CA PRO A 127 2.75 18.23 6.18
C PRO A 127 3.37 18.19 7.57
N THR A 128 2.55 18.34 8.59
CA THR A 128 2.93 18.42 9.99
C THR A 128 2.17 17.35 10.77
N ARG A 129 2.85 16.76 11.75
CA ARG A 129 2.30 15.76 12.69
C ARG A 129 2.79 16.07 14.09
N TRP A 130 2.15 15.48 15.10
CA TRP A 130 2.68 15.51 16.45
C TRP A 130 3.79 14.47 16.66
N VAL A 131 4.84 14.84 17.40
CA VAL A 131 5.96 13.96 17.77
C VAL A 131 6.27 14.07 19.27
N PRO A 132 6.58 12.97 19.96
CA PRO A 132 6.98 12.99 21.36
C PRO A 132 8.38 13.62 21.49
N ARG A 133 8.67 14.20 22.65
CA ARG A 133 9.95 14.85 22.96
C ARG A 133 11.13 13.87 22.94
N ASN A 134 10.88 12.58 23.17
CA ASN A 134 11.88 11.52 23.13
C ASN A 134 11.47 10.45 22.11
N ILE A 135 12.03 10.53 20.90
CA ILE A 135 11.70 9.68 19.74
C ILE A 135 12.59 8.41 19.69
N GLY A 136 13.64 8.34 20.52
CA GLY A 136 14.68 7.32 20.43
C GLY A 136 14.15 5.88 20.54
N ASN A 137 14.43 5.05 19.54
CA ASN A 137 14.02 3.65 19.44
C ASN A 137 12.48 3.43 19.42
N MET A 138 11.73 4.33 18.76
CA MET A 138 10.28 4.21 18.55
C MET A 138 9.89 3.86 17.11
N PHE A 139 8.60 3.55 16.92
CA PHE A 139 7.91 3.38 15.63
C PHE A 139 6.69 4.33 15.51
N ASP A 140 6.24 4.67 14.28
CA ASP A 140 5.16 5.65 14.01
C ASP A 140 3.94 5.13 13.15
N LEU A 141 2.67 5.11 13.68
CA LEU A 141 1.39 4.40 13.23
C LEU A 141 -0.10 4.82 13.73
N GLY A 142 -0.64 6.07 13.67
CA GLY A 142 -1.81 6.73 14.43
C GLY A 142 -1.70 7.46 15.87
N THR A 143 -1.45 8.78 16.13
CA THR A 143 -1.33 9.44 17.51
C THR A 143 -2.46 10.34 18.11
N GLY A 144 -3.06 9.99 19.23
CA GLY A 144 -3.95 10.89 19.99
C GLY A 144 -3.39 12.21 20.61
N ASN A 145 -4.05 12.68 21.67
CA ASN A 145 -4.03 14.06 22.18
C ASN A 145 -3.80 14.14 23.70
N ARG A 146 -3.36 15.31 24.16
CA ARG A 146 -3.89 16.04 25.32
C ARG A 146 -3.78 17.58 25.15
N PHE A 147 -2.97 18.02 24.18
CA PHE A 147 -2.84 19.41 23.76
C PHE A 147 -3.63 19.65 22.48
N PHE A 148 -4.45 20.71 22.45
CA PHE A 148 -5.38 21.07 21.35
C PHE A 148 -4.81 21.03 19.91
N ILE A 149 -3.49 21.07 19.78
CA ILE A 149 -2.67 20.97 18.55
C ILE A 149 -2.56 19.55 17.96
N GLN A 150 -3.15 18.52 18.58
CA GLN A 150 -2.94 17.11 18.20
C GLN A 150 -4.03 16.50 17.30
N HIS A 151 -5.24 17.07 17.23
CA HIS A 151 -6.35 16.56 16.40
C HIS A 151 -6.61 15.04 16.56
N GLU A 152 -6.83 14.58 17.79
CA GLU A 152 -7.02 13.15 18.07
C GLU A 152 -8.29 12.55 17.46
N ILE A 153 -8.16 11.28 17.08
CA ILE A 153 -9.21 10.34 16.76
C ILE A 153 -9.00 9.09 17.62
N ALA A 154 -9.83 8.93 18.66
CA ALA A 154 -9.83 7.74 19.49
C ALA A 154 -10.66 6.61 18.85
N PHE A 155 -10.10 5.39 18.83
CA PHE A 155 -10.78 4.17 18.37
C PHE A 155 -11.21 3.32 19.56
N PRO A 156 -12.52 3.25 19.91
CA PRO A 156 -13.02 2.26 20.87
C PRO A 156 -12.75 0.84 20.33
N GLY A 157 -12.49 -0.14 21.19
CA GLY A 157 -12.18 -1.52 20.78
C GLY A 157 -10.83 -1.71 20.09
N GLY A 158 -10.08 -0.63 19.85
CA GLY A 158 -8.77 -0.66 19.19
C GLY A 158 -8.84 -0.69 17.66
N ILE A 159 -7.69 -0.98 17.04
CA ILE A 159 -7.48 -0.90 15.59
C ILE A 159 -6.95 -2.25 15.11
N ARG A 160 -7.65 -2.85 14.14
CA ARG A 160 -7.22 -4.11 13.50
C ARG A 160 -5.95 -3.95 12.64
N PRO A 161 -5.12 -5.00 12.50
CA PRO A 161 -3.86 -4.94 11.75
C PRO A 161 -4.02 -4.60 10.26
N GLU A 162 -5.13 -4.94 9.62
CA GLU A 162 -5.36 -4.73 8.18
C GLU A 162 -5.53 -3.24 7.81
N PHE A 163 -5.74 -2.35 8.78
CA PHE A 163 -5.74 -0.89 8.57
C PHE A 163 -4.36 -0.25 8.77
N ILE A 164 -3.36 -1.03 9.20
CA ILE A 164 -2.01 -0.54 9.53
C ILE A 164 -1.11 -0.75 8.31
N ARG A 165 -0.86 0.31 7.52
CA ARG A 165 -0.15 0.19 6.23
C ARG A 165 1.38 0.09 6.34
N THR A 166 2.02 0.96 7.12
CA THR A 166 3.49 1.07 7.21
C THR A 166 3.95 1.68 8.52
N ALA A 167 5.01 1.15 9.13
CA ALA A 167 5.68 1.73 10.30
C ALA A 167 7.03 2.34 9.91
N ARG A 168 7.38 3.50 10.47
CA ARG A 168 8.73 4.08 10.34
C ARG A 168 9.55 3.73 11.58
N GLN A 169 10.77 3.23 11.41
CA GLN A 169 11.69 2.89 12.50
C GLN A 169 12.66 4.03 12.76
N TYR A 170 12.78 4.45 14.02
CA TYR A 170 13.65 5.57 14.42
C TYR A 170 14.87 5.08 15.21
N ASP A 171 16.04 5.64 14.92
CA ASP A 171 17.25 5.43 15.73
C ASP A 171 17.17 6.16 17.09
N ALA A 172 18.20 6.04 17.91
CA ALA A 172 18.30 6.75 19.19
C ALA A 172 18.39 8.29 19.06
N SER A 173 18.68 8.80 17.85
CA SER A 173 18.79 10.23 17.54
C SER A 173 17.49 10.82 16.98
N GLY A 174 16.50 9.99 16.65
CA GLY A 174 15.24 10.39 16.02
C GLY A 174 15.28 10.45 14.49
N HIS A 175 16.28 9.86 13.83
CA HIS A 175 16.29 9.69 12.37
C HIS A 175 15.54 8.42 11.96
N VAL A 176 14.81 8.47 10.85
CA VAL A 176 14.23 7.27 10.25
C VAL A 176 15.35 6.45 9.59
N VAL A 177 15.46 5.18 9.96
CA VAL A 177 16.50 4.26 9.45
C VAL A 177 15.94 3.12 8.61
N ALA A 178 14.66 2.81 8.74
CA ALA A 178 13.96 1.81 7.93
C ALA A 178 12.45 2.11 7.87
N ILE A 179 11.77 1.59 6.86
CA ILE A 179 10.30 1.57 6.80
C ILE A 179 9.85 0.11 6.72
N TRP A 180 8.94 -0.27 7.59
CA TRP A 180 8.31 -1.58 7.56
C TRP A 180 6.95 -1.46 6.88
N ALA A 181 6.71 -2.26 5.84
CA ALA A 181 5.44 -2.30 5.11
C ALA A 181 4.64 -3.55 5.48
N ASN A 182 3.33 -3.38 5.73
CA ASN A 182 2.43 -4.48 6.04
C ASN A 182 1.73 -4.96 4.74
N PRO A 183 2.07 -6.14 4.20
CA PRO A 183 1.40 -6.65 3.00
C PRO A 183 -0.07 -7.05 3.24
N ASN A 184 -0.47 -7.26 4.50
CA ASN A 184 -1.85 -7.54 4.89
C ASN A 184 -2.70 -6.26 5.04
N PHE A 185 -2.19 -5.07 4.68
CA PHE A 185 -3.01 -3.87 4.59
C PHE A 185 -4.09 -4.06 3.51
N ASP A 186 -5.36 -3.88 3.89
CA ASP A 186 -6.51 -4.11 3.01
C ASP A 186 -7.43 -2.88 2.99
N ILE A 187 -7.41 -2.18 1.87
CA ILE A 187 -8.26 -1.01 1.61
C ILE A 187 -9.75 -1.38 1.45
N SER A 188 -10.09 -2.66 1.31
CA SER A 188 -11.47 -3.15 1.28
C SER A 188 -12.03 -3.49 2.67
N ALA A 189 -11.20 -3.54 3.71
CA ALA A 189 -11.58 -3.93 5.07
C ALA A 189 -12.60 -2.97 5.73
N SER A 190 -12.72 -1.73 5.24
CA SER A 190 -13.77 -0.75 5.63
C SER A 190 -15.17 -1.09 5.10
N GLY A 191 -15.30 -2.13 4.26
CA GLY A 191 -16.57 -2.55 3.67
C GLY A 191 -17.02 -1.71 2.48
N GLY A 192 -18.18 -2.08 1.92
CA GLY A 192 -18.74 -1.42 0.73
C GLY A 192 -19.39 -0.06 1.01
N ALA A 193 -19.77 0.22 2.27
CA ALA A 193 -20.38 1.49 2.67
C ALA A 193 -19.37 2.64 2.75
N HIS A 194 -18.10 2.33 3.03
CA HIS A 194 -17.03 3.30 3.20
C HIS A 194 -15.87 3.01 2.23
N PRO A 195 -16.11 3.11 0.90
CA PRO A 195 -15.13 2.70 -0.09
C PRO A 195 -13.95 3.68 -0.15
N ALA A 196 -12.75 3.19 0.15
CA ALA A 196 -11.49 3.82 -0.24
C ALA A 196 -10.90 3.12 -1.48
N GLU A 197 -10.02 3.84 -2.20
CA GLU A 197 -9.32 3.42 -3.41
C GLU A 197 -7.82 3.75 -3.34
N LEU A 198 -6.95 2.93 -3.95
CA LEU A 198 -5.49 3.03 -3.74
C LEU A 198 -4.90 4.38 -4.15
N ALA A 199 -5.47 5.02 -5.18
CA ALA A 199 -5.07 6.35 -5.65
C ALA A 199 -5.40 7.48 -4.66
N MET A 200 -6.36 7.27 -3.76
CA MET A 200 -6.74 8.24 -2.73
C MET A 200 -5.84 8.19 -1.49
N LEU A 201 -5.09 7.11 -1.28
CA LEU A 201 -4.14 7.04 -0.18
C LEU A 201 -2.96 8.02 -0.43
N PRO A 202 -2.25 8.51 0.59
CA PRO A 202 -0.95 9.13 0.41
C PRO A 202 0.14 8.07 0.25
N ASP A 203 1.25 8.43 -0.40
CA ASP A 203 2.42 7.55 -0.49
C ASP A 203 3.06 7.42 0.91
N PRO A 204 3.31 6.21 1.44
CA PRO A 204 3.89 6.04 2.77
C PRO A 204 5.42 6.26 2.81
N VAL A 205 6.10 6.16 1.66
CA VAL A 205 7.57 6.04 1.53
C VAL A 205 8.22 7.05 0.57
N CYS A 206 7.43 7.81 -0.19
CA CYS A 206 7.93 8.75 -1.20
C CYS A 206 9.06 9.64 -0.68
N GLY A 207 10.09 9.80 -1.51
CA GLY A 207 11.29 10.60 -1.20
C GLY A 207 12.26 9.96 -0.21
N SER A 208 11.92 8.82 0.40
CA SER A 208 12.82 8.13 1.34
C SER A 208 13.94 7.38 0.63
N SER A 209 15.15 7.48 1.17
CA SER A 209 16.33 6.72 0.75
C SER A 209 16.69 5.61 1.75
N VAL A 210 15.76 5.20 2.61
CA VAL A 210 15.95 4.15 3.61
C VAL A 210 15.35 2.83 3.13
N ASP A 211 15.85 1.72 3.66
CA ASP A 211 15.38 0.39 3.28
C ASP A 211 13.91 0.17 3.64
N ILE A 212 13.19 -0.55 2.76
CA ILE A 212 11.78 -0.89 2.94
C ILE A 212 11.67 -2.39 3.19
N HIS A 213 11.33 -2.79 4.41
CA HIS A 213 11.15 -4.18 4.80
C HIS A 213 9.68 -4.58 4.71
N TYR A 214 9.33 -5.50 3.81
CA TYR A 214 8.00 -6.11 3.79
C TYR A 214 7.88 -7.17 4.89
N TRP A 215 6.90 -7.00 5.77
CA TRP A 215 6.69 -7.90 6.89
C TRP A 215 6.05 -9.23 6.44
N MET A 216 6.78 -10.34 6.58
CA MET A 216 6.35 -11.66 6.10
C MET A 216 5.68 -12.55 7.17
N GLY A 217 5.25 -11.96 8.26
CA GLY A 217 4.68 -12.65 9.41
C GLY A 217 5.62 -12.64 10.63
N PRO A 218 5.18 -13.18 11.76
CA PRO A 218 6.03 -13.33 12.94
C PRO A 218 7.13 -14.38 12.71
N PRO A 219 8.34 -14.21 13.27
CA PRO A 219 9.33 -15.28 13.39
C PRO A 219 8.72 -16.53 14.03
N GLU A 220 9.06 -17.71 13.51
CA GLU A 220 8.46 -18.98 13.91
C GLU A 220 8.76 -19.32 15.38
N ASP A 221 9.96 -18.98 15.88
CA ASP A 221 10.43 -19.24 17.25
C ASP A 221 9.87 -18.27 18.33
N ARG A 222 8.77 -17.56 18.06
CA ARG A 222 8.24 -16.61 19.06
C ARG A 222 7.72 -17.29 20.33
N PRO A 223 8.01 -16.74 21.52
CA PRO A 223 7.37 -17.19 22.75
C PRO A 223 5.84 -16.98 22.68
N PRO A 224 5.03 -17.86 23.30
CA PRO A 224 3.58 -17.87 23.14
C PRO A 224 2.91 -16.56 23.58
N GLN A 225 1.78 -16.22 22.95
CA GLN A 225 1.06 -14.93 23.05
C GLN A 225 0.88 -14.37 24.48
N ARG A 226 0.80 -15.23 25.51
CA ARG A 226 0.75 -14.81 26.93
C ARG A 226 1.97 -14.01 27.40
N MET A 227 3.16 -14.19 26.78
CA MET A 227 4.34 -13.36 27.04
C MET A 227 4.32 -12.04 26.26
N LEU A 228 3.81 -12.01 25.02
CA LEU A 228 3.69 -10.77 24.24
C LEU A 228 2.76 -9.76 24.91
N ARG A 229 1.73 -10.21 25.64
CA ARG A 229 0.89 -9.37 26.51
C ARG A 229 1.66 -8.60 27.59
N ARG A 230 2.89 -9.02 27.96
CA ARG A 230 3.81 -8.31 28.88
C ARG A 230 4.73 -7.30 28.18
N LEU A 231 4.77 -7.27 26.84
CA LEU A 231 5.51 -6.27 26.05
C LEU A 231 4.67 -5.01 25.76
N ARG A 232 3.43 -4.96 26.26
CA ARG A 232 2.67 -3.72 26.24
C ARG A 232 3.34 -2.72 27.20
N PRO A 233 3.65 -1.48 26.76
CA PRO A 233 4.06 -0.43 27.68
C PRO A 233 3.02 -0.27 28.80
N ARG A 234 3.43 0.12 30.01
CA ARG A 234 2.45 0.60 31.01
C ARG A 234 1.75 1.83 30.43
N VAL A 235 0.59 2.20 30.96
CA VAL A 235 -0.13 3.36 30.43
C VAL A 235 0.73 4.63 30.47
N ALA A 236 1.46 4.86 31.56
CA ALA A 236 2.46 5.93 31.70
C ALA A 236 3.62 5.88 30.68
N ASP A 237 3.86 4.72 30.07
CA ASP A 237 4.88 4.47 29.05
C ASP A 237 4.30 4.45 27.62
N GLU A 238 3.01 4.77 27.41
CA GLU A 238 2.48 4.97 26.04
C GLU A 238 3.15 6.21 25.43
N PRO A 239 3.95 6.08 24.35
CA PRO A 239 4.67 7.22 23.75
C PRO A 239 3.77 8.37 23.33
N LEU A 240 2.51 8.04 23.03
CA LEU A 240 1.50 8.94 22.57
C LEU A 240 1.16 10.08 23.56
N HIS A 241 1.02 9.75 24.84
CA HIS A 241 0.56 10.71 25.84
C HIS A 241 1.74 11.28 26.66
N GLN A 242 2.94 11.25 26.08
CA GLN A 242 4.14 11.89 26.63
C GLN A 242 4.17 13.36 26.18
N ASP A 243 5.03 14.18 26.79
CA ASP A 243 5.33 15.52 26.27
C ASP A 243 5.77 15.45 24.80
N GLY A 244 5.31 16.38 23.97
CA GLY A 244 5.68 16.45 22.57
C GLY A 244 5.24 17.75 21.90
N ALA A 245 5.48 17.88 20.61
CA ALA A 245 5.20 19.08 19.83
C ALA A 245 4.86 18.75 18.37
N PRO A 246 4.24 19.68 17.63
CA PRO A 246 4.23 19.65 16.18
C PRO A 246 5.63 19.61 15.58
N ALA A 247 5.83 18.77 14.57
CA ALA A 247 7.02 18.78 13.71
C ALA A 247 6.63 18.55 12.25
N GLU A 248 7.31 19.25 11.34
CA GLU A 248 7.21 18.99 9.91
C GLU A 248 7.74 17.58 9.60
N ASP A 249 6.98 16.83 8.80
CA ASP A 249 7.41 15.52 8.36
C ASP A 249 8.33 15.64 7.14
N GLN A 250 9.65 15.64 7.39
CA GLN A 250 10.67 15.82 6.36
C GLN A 250 10.63 14.77 5.23
N MET A 251 9.96 13.64 5.42
CA MET A 251 9.75 12.62 4.38
C MET A 251 8.58 12.97 3.44
N MET A 252 7.68 13.86 3.84
CA MET A 252 6.45 14.19 3.11
C MET A 252 6.62 15.51 2.36
N THR A 253 7.15 15.46 1.15
CA THR A 253 7.26 16.63 0.25
C THR A 253 6.01 16.79 -0.63
N ASP A 254 5.83 17.94 -1.29
CA ASP A 254 4.66 18.15 -2.17
C ASP A 254 4.63 17.18 -3.36
N THR A 255 5.79 16.66 -3.82
CA THR A 255 5.84 15.57 -4.81
C THR A 255 5.27 14.25 -4.31
N CYS A 256 5.10 14.08 -2.99
CA CYS A 256 4.51 12.91 -2.35
C CYS A 256 2.99 13.01 -2.12
N ALA A 257 2.35 14.11 -2.53
CA ALA A 257 0.92 14.32 -2.33
C ALA A 257 0.05 13.35 -3.17
N LEU A 258 0.52 12.91 -4.33
CA LEU A 258 -0.22 11.95 -5.17
C LEU A 258 0.45 10.58 -5.07
N ALA A 259 -0.19 9.64 -4.37
CA ALA A 259 0.27 8.25 -4.41
C ALA A 259 0.16 7.72 -5.84
N ARG A 260 1.22 7.04 -6.28
CA ARG A 260 1.16 6.18 -7.44
C ARG A 260 1.18 4.75 -6.89
N PRO A 261 0.04 4.04 -6.88
CA PRO A 261 0.06 2.63 -6.56
C PRO A 261 1.08 1.94 -7.47
N THR A 262 1.99 1.17 -6.89
CA THR A 262 2.86 0.29 -7.68
C THR A 262 1.94 -0.61 -8.49
N ARG A 263 2.15 -0.76 -9.80
CA ARG A 263 1.36 -1.68 -10.63
C ARG A 263 2.24 -2.45 -11.57
N ALA A 264 1.89 -3.72 -11.77
CA ALA A 264 2.57 -4.59 -12.72
C ALA A 264 1.56 -5.49 -13.42
N SER A 265 1.90 -6.02 -14.59
CA SER A 265 1.03 -6.95 -15.30
C SER A 265 1.83 -7.87 -16.21
N PHE A 266 1.33 -9.09 -16.42
CA PHE A 266 1.83 -10.02 -17.43
C PHE A 266 0.74 -11.00 -17.85
N LEU A 267 0.85 -11.55 -19.07
CA LEU A 267 -0.02 -12.62 -19.53
C LEU A 267 0.26 -13.90 -18.72
N ASN A 268 -0.79 -14.61 -18.34
CA ASN A 268 -0.66 -15.93 -17.71
C ASN A 268 0.07 -16.87 -18.69
N PRO A 269 1.24 -17.44 -18.33
CA PRO A 269 2.07 -18.20 -19.27
C PRO A 269 1.43 -19.54 -19.69
N ALA A 270 0.48 -20.06 -18.90
CA ALA A 270 -0.31 -21.25 -19.27
C ALA A 270 -1.57 -20.92 -20.10
N ASN A 271 -2.07 -19.68 -20.05
CA ASN A 271 -3.24 -19.24 -20.82
C ASN A 271 -3.12 -17.75 -21.17
N THR A 272 -2.66 -17.42 -22.37
CA THR A 272 -2.48 -16.03 -22.79
C THR A 272 -3.78 -15.23 -22.89
N LYS A 273 -4.97 -15.85 -22.82
CA LYS A 273 -6.25 -15.11 -22.68
C LYS A 273 -6.48 -14.56 -21.27
N GLU A 274 -5.63 -14.91 -20.33
CA GLU A 274 -5.64 -14.37 -18.96
C GLU A 274 -4.41 -13.52 -18.70
N ALA A 275 -4.54 -12.56 -17.79
CA ALA A 275 -3.46 -11.71 -17.34
C ALA A 275 -3.53 -11.53 -15.82
N TYR A 276 -2.36 -11.67 -15.19
CA TYR A 276 -2.17 -11.24 -13.82
C TYR A 276 -1.91 -9.74 -13.81
N PHE A 277 -2.63 -9.02 -12.95
CA PHE A 277 -2.34 -7.63 -12.60
C PHE A 277 -2.01 -7.58 -11.11
N PHE A 278 -0.98 -6.81 -10.76
CA PHE A 278 -0.58 -6.50 -9.40
C PHE A 278 -0.85 -5.01 -9.14
N ALA A 279 -1.30 -4.67 -7.94
CA ALA A 279 -1.42 -3.30 -7.48
C ALA A 279 -1.13 -3.21 -5.98
N ASP A 280 -0.13 -2.41 -5.60
CA ASP A 280 0.46 -2.41 -4.25
C ASP A 280 0.69 -3.85 -3.73
N THR A 281 -0.01 -4.25 -2.67
CA THR A 281 0.18 -5.52 -1.95
C THR A 281 -0.75 -6.64 -2.40
N GLN A 282 -1.54 -6.39 -3.45
CA GLN A 282 -2.57 -7.29 -3.95
C GLN A 282 -2.37 -7.63 -5.43
N TYR A 283 -2.95 -8.74 -5.87
CA TYR A 283 -3.04 -9.11 -7.27
C TYR A 283 -4.45 -9.58 -7.64
N VAL A 284 -4.76 -9.54 -8.94
CA VAL A 284 -5.98 -10.06 -9.55
C VAL A 284 -5.62 -10.80 -10.84
N LEU A 285 -6.29 -11.92 -11.10
CA LEU A 285 -6.22 -12.63 -12.38
C LEU A 285 -7.51 -12.33 -13.14
N ILE A 286 -7.39 -11.82 -14.36
CA ILE A 286 -8.55 -11.52 -15.23
C ILE A 286 -8.41 -12.27 -16.55
N LYS A 287 -9.55 -12.63 -17.14
CA LYS A 287 -9.65 -12.97 -18.56
C LYS A 287 -9.70 -11.66 -19.34
N VAL A 288 -8.80 -11.48 -20.30
CA VAL A 288 -8.71 -10.30 -21.16
C VAL A 288 -9.56 -10.55 -22.41
N GLU A 289 -10.43 -9.61 -22.75
CA GLU A 289 -11.25 -9.66 -23.99
C GLU A 289 -10.98 -8.44 -24.88
N PRO A 290 -9.92 -8.47 -25.71
CA PRO A 290 -9.50 -7.32 -26.51
C PRO A 290 -10.58 -6.73 -27.41
N GLY A 291 -10.55 -5.40 -27.57
CA GLY A 291 -11.54 -4.67 -28.37
C GLY A 291 -12.93 -4.56 -27.72
N THR A 292 -13.12 -5.08 -26.51
CA THR A 292 -14.38 -5.02 -25.75
C THR A 292 -14.17 -4.44 -24.35
N ARG A 293 -15.22 -4.41 -23.52
CA ARG A 293 -15.17 -4.14 -22.07
C ARG A 293 -15.65 -5.34 -21.25
N ASN A 294 -15.50 -6.53 -21.80
CA ASN A 294 -16.05 -7.77 -21.27
C ASN A 294 -15.00 -8.59 -20.48
N ASP A 295 -13.88 -7.98 -20.07
CA ASP A 295 -12.92 -8.66 -19.21
C ASP A 295 -13.59 -9.13 -17.91
N THR A 296 -13.34 -10.38 -17.53
CA THR A 296 -13.94 -11.01 -16.35
C THR A 296 -12.89 -11.44 -15.35
N ARG A 297 -13.11 -11.13 -14.07
CA ARG A 297 -12.25 -11.57 -12.97
C ARG A 297 -12.31 -13.08 -12.79
N VAL A 298 -11.15 -13.74 -12.85
CA VAL A 298 -10.97 -15.19 -12.64
C VAL A 298 -10.65 -15.48 -11.18
N ASN A 299 -9.72 -14.71 -10.58
CA ASN A 299 -9.31 -14.83 -9.18
C ASN A 299 -8.89 -13.46 -8.62
N GLY A 300 -8.95 -13.28 -7.30
CA GLY A 300 -8.60 -12.04 -6.61
C GLY A 300 -9.76 -11.02 -6.48
N PRO A 301 -9.48 -9.78 -6.03
CA PRO A 301 -8.19 -9.34 -5.51
C PRO A 301 -7.79 -10.10 -4.24
N LYS A 302 -6.52 -10.46 -4.11
CA LYS A 302 -5.94 -11.20 -2.97
C LYS A 302 -4.55 -10.67 -2.63
N HIS A 303 -4.11 -10.84 -1.39
CA HIS A 303 -2.77 -10.43 -0.95
C HIS A 303 -1.68 -11.28 -1.59
N ILE A 304 -0.64 -10.63 -2.10
CA ILE A 304 0.49 -11.29 -2.77
C ILE A 304 1.14 -12.32 -1.83
N THR A 305 1.48 -11.90 -0.61
CA THR A 305 2.24 -12.72 0.37
C THR A 305 1.44 -13.86 1.00
N GLN A 306 0.15 -13.97 0.71
CA GLN A 306 -0.72 -15.06 1.16
C GLN A 306 -0.91 -16.14 0.09
N GLU A 307 -0.83 -15.76 -1.19
CA GLU A 307 -1.15 -16.64 -2.33
C GLU A 307 0.07 -17.02 -3.17
N TRP A 308 1.17 -16.26 -3.06
CA TRP A 308 2.44 -16.51 -3.73
C TRP A 308 3.54 -16.82 -2.70
N PRO A 309 3.70 -18.08 -2.24
CA PRO A 309 4.79 -18.48 -1.37
C PRO A 309 6.18 -18.11 -1.90
N SER A 310 6.38 -18.07 -3.21
CA SER A 310 7.64 -17.63 -3.83
C SER A 310 7.95 -16.15 -3.58
N LEU A 311 6.98 -15.26 -3.76
CA LEU A 311 7.14 -13.83 -3.48
C LEU A 311 7.26 -13.55 -1.97
N LYS A 312 6.57 -14.34 -1.13
CA LYS A 312 6.77 -14.31 0.32
C LYS A 312 8.22 -14.70 0.69
N ALA A 313 8.75 -15.77 0.11
CA ALA A 313 10.13 -16.21 0.31
C ALA A 313 11.17 -15.22 -0.25
N ALA A 314 10.83 -14.50 -1.31
CA ALA A 314 11.63 -13.42 -1.87
C ALA A 314 11.56 -12.11 -1.06
N HIS A 315 10.77 -12.06 0.02
CA HIS A 315 10.45 -10.84 0.77
C HIS A 315 9.78 -9.73 -0.08
N PHE A 316 9.15 -10.07 -1.21
CA PHE A 316 8.48 -9.14 -2.10
C PHE A 316 7.00 -8.98 -1.72
N GLY A 317 6.70 -7.91 -0.97
CA GLY A 317 5.32 -7.52 -0.63
C GLY A 317 4.63 -6.65 -1.68
N LYS A 318 5.35 -6.24 -2.73
CA LYS A 318 4.86 -5.58 -3.96
C LYS A 318 5.66 -6.11 -5.15
N VAL A 319 5.16 -5.87 -6.36
CA VAL A 319 5.84 -6.17 -7.63
C VAL A 319 5.75 -4.94 -8.52
N ASP A 320 6.89 -4.38 -8.93
CA ASP A 320 6.96 -3.21 -9.81
C ASP A 320 6.84 -3.61 -11.29
N THR A 321 7.47 -4.72 -11.70
CA THR A 321 7.29 -5.27 -13.06
C THR A 321 7.60 -6.77 -13.11
N ILE A 322 7.13 -7.44 -14.17
CA ILE A 322 7.40 -8.86 -14.47
C ILE A 322 7.98 -8.98 -15.88
N LEU A 323 9.04 -9.78 -16.03
CA LEU A 323 9.56 -10.24 -17.32
C LEU A 323 9.38 -11.76 -17.42
N PRO A 324 8.41 -12.26 -18.20
CA PRO A 324 8.35 -13.67 -18.57
C PRO A 324 9.63 -14.10 -19.29
N THR A 325 10.25 -15.21 -18.90
CA THR A 325 11.49 -15.67 -19.56
C THR A 325 11.21 -16.17 -20.99
N GLY A 326 10.02 -16.72 -21.21
CA GLY A 326 9.59 -17.41 -22.43
C GLY A 326 9.74 -18.94 -22.37
N ASP A 327 10.26 -19.46 -21.25
CA ASP A 327 10.53 -20.88 -21.00
C ASP A 327 9.78 -21.32 -19.71
N ASP A 328 9.21 -22.53 -19.67
CA ASP A 328 8.69 -23.28 -18.50
C ASP A 328 7.87 -22.54 -17.41
N ASN A 329 7.00 -21.60 -17.79
CA ASN A 329 6.22 -20.72 -16.88
C ASN A 329 7.09 -19.86 -15.94
N GLU A 330 8.38 -19.69 -16.24
CA GLU A 330 9.26 -18.87 -15.41
C GLU A 330 9.12 -17.38 -15.73
N ALA A 331 9.22 -16.55 -14.70
CA ALA A 331 9.29 -15.10 -14.85
C ALA A 331 10.21 -14.46 -13.81
N TYR A 332 10.88 -13.39 -14.23
CA TYR A 332 11.56 -12.47 -13.33
C TYR A 332 10.56 -11.46 -12.78
N PHE A 333 10.37 -11.46 -11.47
CA PHE A 333 9.62 -10.45 -10.73
C PHE A 333 10.62 -9.42 -10.19
N PHE A 334 10.33 -8.14 -10.38
CA PHE A 334 11.16 -7.04 -9.89
C PHE A 334 10.44 -6.28 -8.78
N ALA A 335 11.17 -5.90 -7.74
CA ALA A 335 10.70 -5.09 -6.64
C ALA A 335 11.85 -4.19 -6.16
N GLN A 336 11.65 -2.87 -6.25
CA GLN A 336 12.63 -1.84 -5.91
C GLN A 336 13.95 -2.05 -6.67
N ASP A 337 15.08 -2.20 -5.98
CA ASP A 337 16.39 -2.48 -6.57
C ASP A 337 16.73 -3.98 -6.61
N GLU A 338 15.74 -4.85 -6.42
CA GLU A 338 15.86 -6.31 -6.38
C GLU A 338 14.99 -7.02 -7.42
N TYR A 339 15.34 -8.28 -7.68
CA TYR A 339 14.56 -9.18 -8.53
C TYR A 339 14.64 -10.64 -8.03
N ALA A 340 13.67 -11.44 -8.45
CA ALA A 340 13.59 -12.88 -8.19
C ALA A 340 13.10 -13.62 -9.44
N LEU A 341 13.68 -14.77 -9.76
CA LEU A 341 13.20 -15.72 -10.77
C LEU A 341 12.27 -16.73 -10.11
N ILE A 342 11.07 -16.86 -10.66
CA ILE A 342 9.97 -17.63 -10.07
C ILE A 342 9.33 -18.53 -11.12
N ASP A 343 9.14 -19.82 -10.78
CA ASP A 343 8.17 -20.70 -11.45
C ASP A 343 6.78 -20.26 -10.99
N VAL A 344 5.98 -19.74 -11.92
CA VAL A 344 4.66 -19.15 -11.64
C VAL A 344 3.61 -20.22 -11.29
N ALA A 345 3.82 -21.49 -11.66
CA ALA A 345 2.89 -22.61 -11.48
C ALA A 345 1.39 -22.24 -11.67
N PRO A 346 0.98 -21.68 -12.83
CA PRO A 346 -0.32 -21.01 -12.96
C PRO A 346 -1.53 -21.88 -12.60
N GLY A 347 -2.53 -21.27 -11.96
CA GLY A 347 -3.72 -21.97 -11.47
C GLY A 347 -3.52 -22.78 -10.18
N THR A 348 -2.32 -22.70 -9.57
CA THR A 348 -2.00 -23.34 -8.28
C THR A 348 -1.42 -22.33 -7.30
N ASN A 349 -1.25 -22.72 -6.04
CA ASN A 349 -0.48 -21.98 -5.02
C ASN A 349 0.83 -22.75 -4.73
N SER A 350 1.49 -23.23 -5.78
CA SER A 350 2.72 -24.04 -5.72
C SER A 350 3.87 -23.42 -6.52
N ASP A 351 3.80 -22.11 -6.74
CA ASP A 351 4.86 -21.27 -7.28
C ASP A 351 6.12 -21.36 -6.43
N LYS A 352 7.28 -21.27 -7.08
CA LYS A 352 8.59 -21.51 -6.43
C LYS A 352 9.57 -20.42 -6.76
N LEU A 353 10.26 -19.94 -5.73
CA LEU A 353 11.45 -19.12 -5.87
C LEU A 353 12.58 -20.01 -6.40
N ILE A 354 12.98 -19.81 -7.66
CA ILE A 354 14.06 -20.53 -8.32
C ILE A 354 15.41 -19.92 -7.93
N ASN A 355 15.49 -18.59 -7.96
CA ASN A 355 16.71 -17.83 -7.70
C ASN A 355 16.33 -16.40 -7.27
N GLY A 356 16.96 -15.87 -6.23
CA GLY A 356 16.61 -14.56 -5.65
C GLY A 356 16.29 -14.63 -4.15
N PRO A 357 15.94 -13.49 -3.54
CA PRO A 357 16.01 -12.15 -4.13
C PRO A 357 17.48 -11.73 -4.31
N LYS A 358 17.77 -10.96 -5.36
CA LYS A 358 19.11 -10.41 -5.61
C LYS A 358 19.04 -8.97 -6.12
N LYS A 359 20.11 -8.19 -5.89
CA LYS A 359 20.22 -6.80 -6.34
C LYS A 359 20.38 -6.70 -7.86
N ILE A 360 19.58 -5.86 -8.50
CA ILE A 360 19.66 -5.55 -9.93
C ILE A 360 21.05 -5.01 -10.28
N ALA A 361 21.60 -4.14 -9.43
CA ALA A 361 22.89 -3.48 -9.63
C ALA A 361 24.13 -4.40 -9.57
N THR A 362 23.98 -5.67 -9.17
CA THR A 362 25.05 -6.68 -9.20
C THR A 362 24.82 -7.73 -10.29
N GLU A 363 23.59 -8.19 -10.49
CA GLU A 363 23.31 -9.33 -11.38
C GLU A 363 22.88 -8.95 -12.80
N TRP A 364 22.50 -7.70 -13.05
CA TRP A 364 22.12 -7.22 -14.38
C TRP A 364 23.10 -6.13 -14.87
N PRO A 365 24.30 -6.50 -15.35
CA PRO A 365 25.26 -5.57 -15.94
C PRO A 365 24.66 -4.61 -16.97
N SER A 366 23.68 -5.05 -17.78
CA SER A 366 23.04 -4.20 -18.78
C SER A 366 22.11 -3.15 -18.18
N LEU A 367 21.31 -3.49 -17.15
CA LEU A 367 20.48 -2.51 -16.42
C LEU A 367 21.34 -1.51 -15.64
N LYS A 368 22.42 -1.99 -15.01
CA LYS A 368 23.41 -1.14 -14.36
C LYS A 368 24.06 -0.15 -15.33
N ALA A 369 24.51 -0.62 -16.49
CA ALA A 369 25.10 0.21 -17.54
C ALA A 369 24.07 1.19 -18.16
N ALA A 370 22.79 0.81 -18.18
CA ALA A 370 21.69 1.68 -18.57
C ALA A 370 21.30 2.73 -17.50
N GLY A 371 21.89 2.69 -16.30
CA GLY A 371 21.52 3.55 -15.17
C GLY A 371 20.18 3.19 -14.52
N CYS A 372 19.59 2.07 -14.90
CA CYS A 372 18.28 1.62 -14.41
C CYS A 372 18.43 0.91 -13.05
N LYS A 373 18.05 1.60 -11.97
CA LYS A 373 18.06 1.06 -10.60
C LYS A 373 16.78 0.32 -10.23
N ILE A 374 15.66 0.83 -10.73
CA ILE A 374 14.30 0.29 -10.58
C ILE A 374 13.74 0.22 -12.00
N VAL A 375 13.12 -0.91 -12.34
CA VAL A 375 12.48 -1.10 -13.64
C VAL A 375 10.99 -0.80 -13.48
N ASP A 376 10.51 0.27 -14.13
CA ASP A 376 9.11 0.72 -14.01
C ASP A 376 8.18 -0.21 -14.82
N ALA A 377 8.60 -0.71 -15.99
CA ALA A 377 7.85 -1.68 -16.78
C ALA A 377 8.75 -2.49 -17.74
N VAL A 378 8.30 -3.67 -18.14
CA VAL A 378 8.96 -4.48 -19.18
C VAL A 378 7.95 -4.89 -20.25
N LEU A 379 8.35 -4.81 -21.52
CA LEU A 379 7.62 -5.35 -22.66
C LEU A 379 8.52 -6.37 -23.39
N PRO A 380 8.24 -7.68 -23.27
CA PRO A 380 8.94 -8.71 -24.04
C PRO A 380 8.91 -8.44 -25.54
N PHE A 381 10.03 -8.63 -26.22
CA PHE A 381 10.14 -8.31 -27.64
C PHE A 381 9.39 -9.38 -28.47
N PRO A 382 8.34 -9.02 -29.22
CA PRO A 382 7.35 -9.98 -29.70
C PRO A 382 7.89 -11.04 -30.67
N ARG A 383 8.97 -10.72 -31.39
CA ARG A 383 9.50 -11.55 -32.49
C ARG A 383 10.95 -11.99 -32.28
N VAL A 384 11.57 -11.62 -31.16
CA VAL A 384 12.97 -11.94 -30.85
C VAL A 384 13.03 -12.50 -29.44
N LYS A 385 13.27 -13.81 -29.34
CA LYS A 385 13.41 -14.49 -28.05
C LYS A 385 14.49 -13.82 -27.21
N LYS A 386 14.26 -13.77 -25.90
CA LYS A 386 15.22 -13.30 -24.90
C LYS A 386 15.64 -11.83 -25.07
N GLN A 387 14.86 -11.02 -25.78
CA GLN A 387 14.96 -9.57 -25.79
C GLN A 387 13.70 -8.92 -25.19
N ALA A 388 13.85 -7.75 -24.57
CA ALA A 388 12.73 -6.96 -24.09
C ALA A 388 13.06 -5.46 -24.07
N TYR A 389 12.02 -4.63 -24.15
CA TYR A 389 12.08 -3.22 -23.79
C TYR A 389 11.95 -3.09 -22.28
N PHE A 390 12.93 -2.45 -21.63
CA PHE A 390 12.89 -2.12 -20.20
C PHE A 390 12.69 -0.61 -20.06
N PHE A 391 11.60 -0.21 -19.40
CA PHE A 391 11.26 1.18 -19.13
C PHE A 391 11.73 1.55 -17.73
N CYS A 392 12.47 2.65 -17.62
CA CYS A 392 13.11 3.10 -16.38
C CYS A 392 12.95 4.63 -16.30
N GLY A 393 11.96 5.10 -15.56
CA GLY A 393 11.58 6.51 -15.54
C GLY A 393 11.10 7.02 -16.89
N ALA A 394 11.69 8.13 -17.34
CA ALA A 394 11.35 8.76 -18.63
C ALA A 394 12.14 8.19 -19.82
N GLN A 395 12.88 7.10 -19.61
CA GLN A 395 13.73 6.45 -20.59
C GLN A 395 13.36 4.98 -20.76
N TYR A 396 13.80 4.38 -21.86
CA TYR A 396 13.79 2.94 -22.06
C TYR A 396 15.09 2.47 -22.70
N THR A 397 15.41 1.19 -22.50
CA THR A 397 16.55 0.48 -23.12
C THR A 397 16.04 -0.83 -23.72
N VAL A 398 16.75 -1.38 -24.71
CA VAL A 398 16.47 -2.75 -25.20
C VAL A 398 17.62 -3.64 -24.75
N ILE A 399 17.29 -4.72 -24.04
CA ILE A 399 18.26 -5.65 -23.46
C ILE A 399 17.96 -7.04 -23.99
N HIS A 400 19.02 -7.77 -24.36
CA HIS A 400 18.96 -9.23 -24.43
C HIS A 400 19.24 -9.75 -23.02
N TYR A 401 18.27 -10.43 -22.42
CA TYR A 401 18.39 -11.03 -21.09
C TYR A 401 18.87 -12.48 -21.19
N ALA A 402 19.56 -12.98 -20.16
CA ALA A 402 20.12 -14.32 -20.14
C ALA A 402 19.60 -15.07 -18.89
N PRO A 403 18.51 -15.85 -19.00
CA PRO A 403 17.93 -16.55 -17.85
C PRO A 403 18.95 -17.42 -17.11
N GLY A 404 19.11 -17.16 -15.81
CA GLY A 404 20.03 -17.90 -14.93
C GLY A 404 21.49 -17.46 -14.96
N THR A 405 21.90 -16.49 -15.80
CA THR A 405 23.28 -15.95 -15.83
C THR A 405 23.29 -14.42 -15.77
N THR A 406 24.49 -13.82 -15.82
CA THR A 406 24.70 -12.35 -15.89
C THR A 406 25.26 -11.94 -17.26
N ASP A 407 24.96 -12.72 -18.30
CA ASP A 407 25.43 -12.50 -19.69
C ASP A 407 24.45 -11.60 -20.49
N ASP A 408 23.60 -10.84 -19.79
CA ASP A 408 22.71 -9.86 -20.38
C ASP A 408 23.48 -8.67 -20.98
N TYR A 409 23.00 -8.17 -22.11
CA TYR A 409 23.65 -7.05 -22.81
C TYR A 409 22.64 -6.08 -23.42
N ILE A 410 23.07 -4.82 -23.50
CA ILE A 410 22.32 -3.75 -24.14
C ILE A 410 22.33 -3.97 -25.66
N VAL A 411 21.16 -4.20 -26.24
CA VAL A 411 20.91 -4.24 -27.69
C VAL A 411 20.69 -2.83 -28.23
N GLN A 412 20.01 -1.98 -27.47
CA GLN A 412 19.83 -0.56 -27.78
C GLN A 412 20.02 0.27 -26.52
N THR A 413 20.94 1.25 -26.56
CA THR A 413 21.24 2.15 -25.45
C THR A 413 20.01 2.92 -24.94
N PRO A 414 20.02 3.41 -23.68
CA PRO A 414 18.92 4.18 -23.13
C PRO A 414 18.53 5.39 -23.99
N ARG A 415 17.24 5.57 -24.23
CA ARG A 415 16.68 6.70 -24.98
C ARG A 415 15.45 7.30 -24.28
N PRO A 416 15.17 8.61 -24.44
CA PRO A 416 13.94 9.22 -23.93
C PRO A 416 12.70 8.61 -24.59
N ILE A 417 11.69 8.27 -23.79
CA ILE A 417 10.37 7.82 -24.25
C ILE A 417 9.75 8.92 -25.14
N ALA A 418 9.83 10.17 -24.70
CA ALA A 418 9.26 11.35 -25.36
C ALA A 418 9.70 11.57 -26.83
N GLU A 419 10.86 11.03 -27.22
CA GLU A 419 11.44 11.21 -28.56
C GLU A 419 11.31 9.95 -29.44
N ASN A 420 11.13 8.78 -28.83
CA ASN A 420 11.30 7.48 -29.50
C ASN A 420 10.06 6.58 -29.43
N TRP A 421 9.05 6.94 -28.62
CA TRP A 421 7.73 6.33 -28.55
C TRP A 421 6.69 7.44 -28.71
N LEU A 422 6.57 7.97 -29.93
CA LEU A 422 5.74 9.15 -30.18
C LEU A 422 4.26 8.85 -29.88
N SER A 423 3.80 7.61 -30.10
CA SER A 423 2.44 7.21 -29.75
C SER A 423 2.15 7.26 -28.24
N LEU A 424 3.17 7.16 -27.38
CA LEU A 424 3.05 7.36 -25.95
C LEU A 424 3.16 8.85 -25.60
N ALA A 425 4.17 9.53 -26.14
CA ALA A 425 4.49 10.92 -25.86
C ALA A 425 3.33 11.87 -26.17
N ASP A 426 2.76 11.77 -27.38
CA ASP A 426 1.67 12.61 -27.88
C ASP A 426 0.37 12.43 -27.06
N ASN A 427 0.26 11.33 -26.31
CA ASN A 427 -0.89 11.00 -25.47
C ASN A 427 -0.63 11.25 -23.97
N GLY A 428 0.47 11.94 -23.66
CA GLY A 428 0.83 12.39 -22.31
C GLY A 428 1.38 11.29 -21.40
N PHE A 429 2.00 10.25 -21.98
CA PHE A 429 2.74 9.23 -21.25
C PHE A 429 4.19 9.69 -21.15
N THR A 430 4.60 10.14 -19.97
CA THR A 430 6.01 10.53 -19.69
C THR A 430 6.82 9.39 -19.08
N ARG A 431 6.14 8.31 -18.67
CA ARG A 431 6.65 7.03 -18.19
C ARG A 431 5.67 5.92 -18.59
N VAL A 432 6.03 4.68 -18.31
CA VAL A 432 5.16 3.51 -18.39
C VAL A 432 5.17 2.85 -17.01
N ASP A 433 4.01 2.75 -16.37
CA ASP A 433 3.87 2.08 -15.08
C ASP A 433 3.66 0.56 -15.27
N SER A 434 3.12 0.13 -16.42
CA SER A 434 3.07 -1.29 -16.78
C SER A 434 2.86 -1.45 -18.29
N ALA A 435 3.30 -2.57 -18.85
CA ALA A 435 3.06 -2.95 -20.24
C ALA A 435 2.56 -4.40 -20.32
N LEU A 436 1.49 -4.64 -21.08
CA LEU A 436 0.92 -5.96 -21.30
C LEU A 436 0.87 -6.26 -22.81
N PRO A 437 1.57 -7.31 -23.30
CA PRO A 437 1.44 -7.76 -24.69
C PRO A 437 -0.03 -8.06 -25.02
N HIS A 438 -0.48 -7.69 -26.23
CA HIS A 438 -1.84 -7.97 -26.64
C HIS A 438 -2.01 -9.49 -26.88
N PRO A 439 -2.96 -10.15 -26.21
CA PRO A 439 -3.01 -11.62 -26.15
C PRO A 439 -3.31 -12.31 -27.49
N ASP A 440 -3.86 -11.55 -28.44
CA ASP A 440 -4.33 -12.02 -29.75
C ASP A 440 -3.54 -11.42 -30.92
N ASN A 441 -2.60 -10.51 -30.65
CA ASN A 441 -1.90 -9.76 -31.69
C ASN A 441 -0.48 -9.43 -31.24
N ILE A 442 0.48 -10.14 -31.81
CA ILE A 442 1.88 -10.07 -31.39
C ILE A 442 2.55 -8.71 -31.69
N ASP A 443 1.98 -7.89 -32.59
CA ASP A 443 2.52 -6.56 -32.92
C ASP A 443 1.89 -5.44 -32.09
N GLU A 444 1.07 -5.76 -31.08
CA GLU A 444 0.36 -4.79 -30.25
C GLU A 444 0.59 -5.00 -28.74
N ALA A 445 0.57 -3.92 -27.97
CA ALA A 445 0.63 -3.97 -26.50
C ALA A 445 -0.15 -2.82 -25.84
N TYR A 446 -0.71 -3.12 -24.68
CA TYR A 446 -1.32 -2.14 -23.79
C TYR A 446 -0.23 -1.51 -22.91
N PHE A 447 -0.15 -0.18 -22.90
CA PHE A 447 0.72 0.58 -22.01
C PHE A 447 -0.14 1.33 -21.00
N PHE A 448 0.20 1.20 -19.72
CA PHE A 448 -0.52 1.81 -18.59
C PHE A 448 0.33 2.92 -17.97
N TYR A 449 -0.28 4.05 -17.64
CA TYR A 449 0.36 5.16 -16.93
C TYR A 449 -0.70 5.93 -16.13
N LYS A 450 -0.47 6.05 -14.82
CA LYS A 450 -1.43 6.51 -13.82
C LYS A 450 -2.73 5.72 -13.88
N ASP A 451 -3.80 6.32 -14.36
CA ASP A 451 -5.16 5.82 -14.47
C ASP A 451 -5.61 5.64 -15.93
N ARG A 452 -4.71 5.89 -16.89
CA ARG A 452 -4.95 5.77 -18.32
C ARG A 452 -4.16 4.63 -18.93
N TYR A 453 -4.64 4.15 -20.07
CA TYR A 453 -3.90 3.25 -20.94
C TYR A 453 -4.06 3.65 -22.42
N VAL A 454 -3.10 3.22 -23.23
CA VAL A 454 -3.17 3.19 -24.70
C VAL A 454 -2.89 1.78 -25.18
N LEU A 455 -3.57 1.36 -26.25
CA LEU A 455 -3.18 0.19 -27.04
C LEU A 455 -2.36 0.71 -28.22
N VAL A 456 -1.12 0.23 -28.36
CA VAL A 456 -0.16 0.68 -29.37
C VAL A 456 0.23 -0.49 -30.26
N LYS A 457 0.24 -0.26 -31.57
CA LYS A 457 0.90 -1.11 -32.55
C LYS A 457 2.37 -0.72 -32.62
N ILE A 458 3.22 -1.69 -32.29
CA ILE A 458 4.66 -1.51 -32.08
C ILE A 458 5.38 -1.60 -33.43
N SER A 459 6.23 -0.62 -33.75
CA SER A 459 7.07 -0.63 -34.96
C SER A 459 8.53 -0.85 -34.58
N LEU A 460 8.90 -2.11 -34.45
CA LEU A 460 10.19 -2.60 -33.94
C LEU A 460 11.39 -1.87 -34.59
N GLY A 461 12.29 -1.33 -33.75
CA GLY A 461 13.50 -0.62 -34.19
C GLY A 461 13.28 0.77 -34.82
N THR A 462 12.07 1.33 -34.73
CA THR A 462 11.72 2.65 -35.31
C THR A 462 10.82 3.45 -34.36
N THR A 463 10.63 4.74 -34.66
CA THR A 463 9.64 5.62 -34.01
C THR A 463 8.30 5.64 -34.75
N GLY A 464 8.01 4.57 -35.51
CA GLY A 464 6.80 4.44 -36.34
C GLY A 464 5.64 3.77 -35.62
N ASP A 465 5.69 3.68 -34.29
CA ASP A 465 4.64 3.14 -33.42
C ASP A 465 3.35 3.98 -33.52
N LYS A 466 2.19 3.34 -33.38
CA LYS A 466 0.88 4.00 -33.58
C LYS A 466 -0.12 3.58 -32.52
N VAL A 467 -0.87 4.55 -31.99
CA VAL A 467 -2.05 4.26 -31.17
C VAL A 467 -3.11 3.58 -32.02
N VAL A 468 -3.58 2.43 -31.54
CA VAL A 468 -4.74 1.68 -32.06
C VAL A 468 -6.00 2.07 -31.29
N ASN A 469 -5.89 2.29 -29.97
CA ASN A 469 -6.98 2.74 -29.12
C ASN A 469 -6.46 3.52 -27.90
N GLY A 470 -7.22 4.50 -27.42
CA GLY A 470 -6.89 5.36 -26.30
C GLY A 470 -6.33 6.74 -26.71
N PRO A 471 -5.87 7.55 -25.74
CA PRO A 471 -5.77 7.26 -24.32
C PRO A 471 -7.13 7.18 -23.65
N ASN A 472 -7.38 6.07 -22.95
CA ASN A 472 -8.64 5.81 -22.24
C ASN A 472 -8.38 5.63 -20.75
N TRP A 473 -9.36 5.99 -19.92
CA TRP A 473 -9.36 5.68 -18.48
C TRP A 473 -9.49 4.16 -18.29
N VAL A 474 -8.56 3.54 -17.55
CA VAL A 474 -8.55 2.09 -17.30
C VAL A 474 -9.85 1.66 -16.63
N ARG A 475 -10.29 2.41 -15.61
CA ARG A 475 -11.52 2.15 -14.86
C ARG A 475 -12.79 2.08 -15.73
N ASP A 476 -12.79 2.72 -16.89
CA ASP A 476 -13.97 2.83 -17.76
C ASP A 476 -13.94 1.83 -18.93
N GLN A 477 -12.79 1.22 -19.22
CA GLN A 477 -12.65 0.18 -20.26
C GLN A 477 -12.36 -1.23 -19.70
N TRP A 478 -11.90 -1.35 -18.45
CA TRP A 478 -11.53 -2.61 -17.80
C TRP A 478 -12.35 -2.83 -16.51
N PRO A 479 -13.64 -3.24 -16.59
CA PRO A 479 -14.50 -3.37 -15.42
C PRO A 479 -13.96 -4.31 -14.33
N SER A 480 -13.18 -5.35 -14.66
CA SER A 480 -12.61 -6.24 -13.63
C SER A 480 -11.52 -5.55 -12.82
N LEU A 481 -10.71 -4.67 -13.44
CA LEU A 481 -9.68 -3.89 -12.75
C LEU A 481 -10.27 -2.78 -11.89
N LYS A 482 -11.39 -2.17 -12.33
CA LYS A 482 -12.21 -1.27 -11.51
C LYS A 482 -12.84 -2.01 -10.33
N ALA A 483 -13.43 -3.18 -10.56
CA ALA A 483 -14.05 -4.00 -9.51
C ALA A 483 -13.03 -4.53 -8.48
N ALA A 484 -11.75 -4.66 -8.87
CA ALA A 484 -10.63 -4.94 -7.97
C ALA A 484 -10.10 -3.70 -7.22
N LYS A 485 -10.63 -2.48 -7.49
CA LYS A 485 -10.16 -1.19 -6.96
C LYS A 485 -8.71 -0.82 -7.32
N PHE A 486 -8.12 -1.44 -8.33
CA PHE A 486 -6.75 -1.17 -8.77
C PHE A 486 -6.65 0.15 -9.56
N TYR A 487 -7.76 0.56 -10.18
CA TYR A 487 -7.92 1.81 -10.91
C TYR A 487 -9.27 2.44 -10.54
N GLY A 488 -9.25 3.71 -10.12
CA GLY A 488 -10.38 4.38 -9.47
C GLY A 488 -10.52 5.86 -9.85
N GLN A 489 -11.11 6.65 -8.97
CA GLN A 489 -11.09 8.11 -9.01
C GLN A 489 -9.86 8.63 -8.26
N GLU A 490 -9.09 9.52 -8.89
CA GLU A 490 -8.13 10.36 -8.16
C GLU A 490 -8.89 11.27 -7.18
N PRO A 491 -8.31 11.61 -6.02
CA PRO A 491 -8.97 12.44 -5.02
C PRO A 491 -9.19 13.88 -5.54
N SER A 492 -10.31 14.50 -5.17
CA SER A 492 -10.63 15.88 -5.59
C SER A 492 -9.90 16.92 -4.74
N ALA A 493 -9.27 17.89 -5.42
CA ALA A 493 -8.70 19.11 -4.84
C ALA A 493 -9.77 20.11 -4.38
#